data_AF-A0A0A8GV99-F1
#
_entry.id   AF-A0A0A8GV99-F1
#
_cell.length_a   1.000
_cell.length_b   1.000
_cell.length_c   1.000
_cell.angle_alpha   90.00
_cell.angle_beta   90.00
_cell.angle_gamma   90.00
#
_symmetry.space_group_name_H-M   'P 1'
#
loop_
_entity.id
_entity.type
_entity.pdbx_description
1 polymer ?
#
loop_
_entity_poly.entity_id
_entity_poly.type
_entity_poly.pdbx_seq_one_letter_code
_entity_poly.pdbx_strand_id
1 'polypeptide(L)'
;MRETNLDKIKSILIQRQKEILNQLQGNIDNIHNLQDSEPSDEVDLQQIDNSSHIDFKINENLKAELEEIKHSLNKIENNTYGICEYCEDDIHPERLKIKPHAKYCINCRENLEKRKEL
;
A
#
# COMPACT_ATOMS: atom_id res chain seq x y z
N MET A 1 -2.08 -9.70 -27.66
CA MET A 1 -2.76 -10.35 -26.50
C MET A 1 -2.01 -10.18 -25.18
N ARG A 2 -0.69 -9.89 -25.15
CA ARG A 2 0.07 -9.57 -23.92
C ARG A 2 -0.13 -8.12 -23.44
N GLU A 3 -0.17 -7.15 -24.36
CA GLU A 3 -0.35 -5.71 -24.06
C GLU A 3 -1.69 -5.43 -23.34
N THR A 4 -2.76 -6.09 -23.76
CA THR A 4 -4.12 -5.92 -23.22
C THR A 4 -4.28 -6.34 -21.75
N ASN A 5 -3.33 -7.11 -21.21
CA ASN A 5 -3.33 -7.50 -19.80
C ASN A 5 -2.56 -6.48 -18.94
N LEU A 6 -1.43 -5.98 -19.45
CA LEU A 6 -0.64 -4.93 -18.77
C LEU A 6 -1.43 -3.62 -18.65
N ASP A 7 -2.20 -3.23 -19.67
CA ASP A 7 -3.06 -2.04 -19.61
C ASP A 7 -4.13 -2.14 -18.52
N LYS A 8 -4.72 -3.33 -18.34
CA LYS A 8 -5.69 -3.59 -17.26
C LYS A 8 -5.03 -3.54 -15.89
N ILE A 9 -3.84 -4.10 -15.75
CA ILE A 9 -3.08 -4.04 -14.50
C ILE A 9 -2.70 -2.59 -14.19
N LYS A 10 -2.24 -1.83 -15.19
CA LYS A 10 -1.91 -0.41 -15.05
C LYS A 10 -3.12 0.40 -14.58
N SER A 11 -4.31 0.17 -15.16
CA SER A 11 -5.52 0.88 -14.74
C SER A 11 -5.93 0.52 -13.31
N ILE A 12 -5.82 -0.73 -12.89
CA ILE A 12 -6.06 -1.17 -11.50
C ILE A 12 -5.09 -0.47 -10.54
N LEU A 13 -3.79 -0.43 -10.87
CA LEU A 13 -2.77 0.22 -10.04
C LEU A 13 -3.02 1.74 -9.92
N ILE A 14 -3.37 2.42 -11.02
CA ILE A 14 -3.69 3.85 -11.00
C ILE A 14 -4.96 4.12 -10.18
N GLN A 15 -5.98 3.27 -10.31
CA GLN A 15 -7.21 3.40 -9.53
C GLN A 15 -6.93 3.27 -8.04
N ARG A 16 -6.17 2.25 -7.65
CA ARG A 16 -5.76 2.03 -6.26
C ARG A 16 -4.89 3.18 -5.72
N GLN A 17 -3.98 3.70 -6.53
CA GLN A 17 -3.17 4.89 -6.18
C GLN A 17 -4.07 6.08 -5.82
N LYS A 18 -5.09 6.37 -6.63
CA LYS A 18 -6.03 7.47 -6.38
C LYS A 18 -6.81 7.26 -5.08
N GLU A 19 -7.27 6.03 -4.83
CA GLU A 19 -7.98 5.68 -3.60
C GLU A 19 -7.12 5.93 -2.36
N ILE A 20 -5.86 5.50 -2.37
CA ILE A 20 -4.93 5.72 -1.26
C ILE A 20 -4.68 7.22 -1.05
N LEU A 21 -4.49 8.00 -2.11
CA LEU A 21 -4.31 9.44 -2.01
C LEU A 21 -5.53 10.14 -1.39
N ASN A 22 -6.74 9.73 -1.78
CA ASN A 22 -7.98 10.26 -1.20
C ASN A 22 -8.12 9.88 0.29
N GLN A 23 -7.74 8.65 0.67
CA GLN A 23 -7.75 8.22 2.07
C GLN A 23 -6.76 9.03 2.92
N LEU A 24 -5.54 9.23 2.43
CA LEU A 24 -4.53 10.04 3.11
C LEU A 24 -4.98 11.51 3.26
N GLN A 25 -5.61 12.08 2.23
CA GLN A 25 -6.15 13.44 2.30
C GLN A 25 -7.30 13.53 3.30
N GLY A 26 -8.27 12.61 3.25
CA GLY A 26 -9.39 12.59 4.20
C GLY A 26 -8.93 12.44 5.66
N ASN A 27 -7.87 11.67 5.90
CA ASN A 27 -7.28 11.55 7.24
C ASN A 27 -6.68 12.88 7.73
N ILE A 28 -6.03 13.65 6.85
CA ILE A 28 -5.49 14.98 7.18
C ILE A 28 -6.63 15.95 7.50
N ASP A 29 -7.69 15.95 6.68
CA ASP A 29 -8.84 16.84 6.87
C ASP A 29 -9.58 16.54 8.20
N ASN A 30 -9.68 15.25 8.58
CA ASN A 30 -10.26 14.85 9.87
C ASN A 30 -9.44 15.36 11.05
N ILE A 31 -8.11 15.27 11.00
CA ILE A 31 -7.23 15.79 12.06
C ILE A 31 -7.40 17.31 12.21
N HIS A 32 -7.48 18.04 11.10
CA HIS A 32 -7.72 19.48 11.12
C HIS A 32 -9.06 19.84 11.76
N ASN A 33 -10.16 19.15 11.40
CA ASN A 33 -11.49 19.41 11.96
C ASN A 33 -11.58 19.09 13.47
N LEU A 34 -10.81 18.10 13.95
CA LEU A 34 -10.73 17.77 15.38
C LEU A 34 -10.01 18.87 16.20
N GLN A 35 -9.07 19.61 15.59
CA GLN A 35 -8.42 20.75 16.25
C GLN A 35 -9.32 21.98 16.37
N ASP A 36 -10.31 22.14 15.47
CA ASP A 36 -11.26 23.25 15.49
C ASP A 36 -12.47 23.01 16.42
N SER A 37 -12.58 21.82 17.01
CA SER A 37 -13.67 21.45 17.92
C SER A 37 -13.26 21.69 19.38
N GLU A 38 -14.00 22.52 20.12
CA GLU A 38 -13.79 22.75 21.56
C GLU A 38 -13.76 21.43 22.35
N PRO A 39 -12.81 21.25 23.28
CA PRO A 39 -12.71 20.02 24.05
C PRO A 39 -13.94 19.87 24.94
N SER A 40 -14.78 18.87 24.66
CA SER A 40 -15.81 18.43 25.61
C SER A 40 -15.18 17.53 26.67
N ASP A 41 -15.50 17.83 27.92
CA ASP A 41 -15.01 17.15 29.11
C ASP A 41 -15.25 15.62 29.07
N GLU A 42 -14.30 14.89 29.65
CA GLU A 42 -14.29 13.42 29.86
C GLU A 42 -14.07 12.54 28.62
N VAL A 43 -13.14 12.90 27.74
CA VAL A 43 -12.53 11.91 26.85
C VAL A 43 -11.40 11.20 27.59
N ASP A 44 -11.53 9.88 27.78
CA ASP A 44 -10.48 9.03 28.34
C ASP A 44 -9.19 9.21 27.52
N LEU A 45 -8.14 9.80 28.11
CA LEU A 45 -6.85 10.05 27.45
C LEU A 45 -6.30 8.79 26.75
N GLN A 46 -6.58 7.62 27.32
CA GLN A 46 -6.21 6.31 26.76
C GLN A 46 -6.90 6.01 25.42
N GLN A 47 -8.14 6.48 25.21
CA GLN A 47 -8.85 6.28 23.94
C GLN A 47 -8.28 7.17 22.83
N ILE A 48 -7.89 8.40 23.15
CA ILE A 48 -7.25 9.34 22.20
C ILE A 48 -5.89 8.80 21.75
N ASP A 49 -5.06 8.33 22.69
CA ASP A 49 -3.74 7.77 22.37
C ASP A 49 -3.86 6.54 21.48
N ASN A 50 -4.78 5.62 21.81
CA ASN A 50 -5.00 4.41 21.01
C ASN A 50 -5.50 4.72 19.61
N SER A 51 -6.48 5.64 19.45
CA SER A 51 -6.97 6.06 18.14
C SER A 51 -5.84 6.64 17.29
N SER A 52 -5.06 7.56 17.86
CA SER A 52 -3.95 8.22 17.19
C SER A 52 -2.87 7.22 16.72
N HIS A 53 -2.54 6.23 17.55
CA HIS A 53 -1.61 5.16 17.19
C HIS A 53 -2.12 4.26 16.06
N ILE A 54 -3.42 3.96 16.05
CA ILE A 54 -4.05 3.17 14.98
C ILE A 54 -4.00 3.95 13.67
N ASP A 55 -4.40 5.22 13.69
CA ASP A 55 -4.39 6.09 12.51
C ASP A 55 -2.98 6.26 11.94
N PHE A 56 -1.99 6.42 12.81
CA PHE A 56 -0.58 6.46 12.41
C PHE A 56 -0.16 5.19 11.65
N LYS A 57 -0.43 4.00 12.20
CA LYS A 57 -0.11 2.72 11.55
C LYS A 57 -0.84 2.54 10.23
N ILE A 58 -2.11 2.94 10.15
CA ILE A 58 -2.88 2.91 8.90
C ILE A 58 -2.20 3.78 7.86
N ASN A 59 -1.84 5.02 8.21
CA ASN A 59 -1.18 5.95 7.30
C ASN A 59 0.20 5.44 6.85
N GLU A 60 0.98 4.83 7.74
CA GLU A 60 2.26 4.19 7.36
C GLU A 60 2.06 3.07 6.35
N ASN A 61 1.08 2.18 6.59
CA ASN A 61 0.77 1.08 5.67
C ASN A 61 0.29 1.59 4.30
N LEU A 62 -0.57 2.61 4.27
CA LEU A 62 -1.05 3.24 3.04
C LEU A 62 0.09 3.88 2.25
N LYS A 63 1.01 4.58 2.92
CA LYS A 63 2.21 5.15 2.29
C LYS A 63 3.12 4.06 1.73
N ALA A 64 3.32 2.97 2.46
CA ALA A 64 4.11 1.83 1.98
C ALA A 64 3.47 1.20 0.74
N GLU A 65 2.15 0.97 0.75
CA GLU A 65 1.41 0.45 -0.40
C GLU A 65 1.52 1.39 -1.61
N LEU A 66 1.39 2.70 -1.40
CA LEU A 66 1.53 3.71 -2.44
C LEU A 66 2.90 3.66 -3.13
N GLU A 67 3.97 3.48 -2.35
CA GLU A 67 5.33 3.33 -2.88
C GLU A 67 5.50 2.00 -3.64
N GLU A 68 4.89 0.90 -3.16
CA GLU A 68 4.85 -0.36 -3.92
C GLU A 68 4.13 -0.18 -5.27
N ILE A 69 3.00 0.53 -5.30
CA ILE A 69 2.24 0.80 -6.53
C ILE A 69 3.03 1.68 -7.51
N LYS A 70 3.63 2.78 -7.05
CA LYS A 70 4.49 3.64 -7.88
C LYS A 70 5.63 2.84 -8.48
N HIS A 71 6.26 1.98 -7.69
CA HIS A 71 7.32 1.10 -8.17
C HIS A 71 6.83 0.17 -9.28
N SER A 72 5.68 -0.50 -9.08
CA SER A 72 5.11 -1.39 -10.09
C SER A 72 4.72 -0.65 -11.38
N LEU A 73 4.16 0.55 -11.29
CA LEU A 73 3.88 1.39 -12.46
C LEU A 73 5.16 1.72 -13.26
N ASN A 74 6.24 2.06 -12.56
CA ASN A 74 7.54 2.30 -13.19
C ASN A 74 8.08 1.03 -13.88
N LYS A 75 7.93 -0.16 -13.27
CA LYS A 75 8.30 -1.43 -13.92
C LYS A 75 7.47 -1.73 -15.15
N ILE A 76 6.18 -1.37 -15.17
CA ILE A 76 5.33 -1.51 -16.36
C ILE A 76 5.89 -0.64 -17.50
N GLU A 77 6.26 0.60 -17.21
CA GLU A 77 6.86 1.52 -18.20
C GLU A 77 8.21 1.02 -18.72
N ASN A 78 8.99 0.37 -17.85
CA ASN A 78 10.29 -0.20 -18.20
C ASN A 78 10.21 -1.64 -18.75
N ASN A 79 9.01 -2.20 -18.97
CA ASN A 79 8.80 -3.58 -19.41
C ASN A 79 9.45 -4.67 -18.51
N THR A 80 9.64 -4.39 -17.22
CA THR A 80 10.19 -5.32 -16.22
C THR A 80 9.16 -5.75 -15.17
N TYR A 81 7.88 -5.43 -15.41
CA TYR A 81 6.79 -5.80 -14.52
C TYR A 81 6.61 -7.32 -14.44
N GLY A 82 6.36 -7.81 -13.22
CA GLY A 82 6.19 -9.24 -12.97
C GLY A 82 7.49 -9.99 -12.70
N ILE A 83 8.65 -9.31 -12.64
CA ILE A 83 9.93 -9.92 -12.26
C ILE A 83 10.20 -9.70 -10.77
N CYS A 84 10.59 -10.77 -10.06
CA CYS A 84 10.94 -10.75 -8.65
C CYS A 84 12.23 -9.96 -8.40
N GLU A 85 12.23 -9.04 -7.45
CA GLU A 85 13.40 -8.20 -7.12
C GLU A 85 14.51 -8.89 -6.32
N TYR A 86 14.36 -10.18 -6.01
CA TYR A 86 15.32 -10.93 -5.19
C TYR A 86 15.96 -12.07 -5.97
N CYS A 87 15.14 -12.92 -6.61
CA CYS A 87 15.64 -14.06 -7.40
C CYS A 87 15.61 -13.81 -8.91
N GLU A 88 15.12 -12.65 -9.37
CA GLU A 88 15.03 -12.29 -10.79
C GLU A 88 14.13 -13.20 -11.64
N ASP A 89 13.41 -14.14 -11.02
CA ASP A 89 12.42 -15.00 -11.66
C ASP A 89 11.06 -14.30 -11.84
N ASP A 90 10.24 -14.85 -12.75
CA ASP A 90 8.86 -14.43 -12.94
C ASP A 90 7.99 -14.66 -11.68
N ILE A 91 7.23 -13.63 -11.31
CA ILE A 91 6.20 -13.70 -10.28
C ILE A 91 4.97 -14.36 -10.88
N HIS A 92 4.48 -15.41 -10.21
CA HIS A 92 3.32 -16.15 -10.68
C HIS A 92 2.12 -15.22 -10.98
N PRO A 93 1.47 -15.35 -12.15
CA PRO A 93 0.42 -14.42 -12.58
C PRO A 93 -0.78 -14.38 -11.63
N GLU A 94 -1.08 -15.49 -10.94
CA GLU A 94 -2.14 -15.55 -9.93
C GLU A 94 -1.84 -14.65 -8.72
N ARG A 95 -0.57 -14.54 -8.33
CA ARG A 95 -0.15 -13.59 -7.29
C ARG A 95 -0.30 -12.15 -7.76
N LEU A 96 0.04 -11.84 -9.00
CA LEU A 96 -0.13 -10.50 -9.57
C LEU A 96 -1.61 -10.15 -9.79
N LYS A 97 -2.50 -11.12 -9.96
CA LYS A 97 -3.95 -10.89 -9.98
C LYS A 97 -4.49 -10.49 -8.60
N ILE A 98 -3.98 -11.12 -7.53
CA ILE A 98 -4.41 -10.85 -6.15
C ILE A 98 -3.72 -9.59 -5.60
N LYS A 99 -2.41 -9.47 -5.80
CA LYS A 99 -1.56 -8.36 -5.37
C LYS A 99 -0.75 -7.83 -6.57
N PRO A 100 -1.33 -6.90 -7.37
CA PRO A 100 -0.67 -6.35 -8.57
C PRO A 100 0.62 -5.58 -8.27
N HIS A 101 0.79 -5.07 -7.06
CA HIS A 101 1.99 -4.33 -6.65
C HIS A 101 3.04 -5.22 -5.93
N ALA A 102 3.02 -6.54 -6.16
CA ALA A 102 3.95 -7.47 -5.53
C ALA A 102 5.38 -7.32 -6.10
N LYS A 103 6.35 -7.04 -5.23
CA LYS A 103 7.79 -6.94 -5.55
C LYS A 103 8.53 -8.28 -5.61
N TYR A 104 8.03 -9.27 -4.87
CA TYR A 104 8.67 -10.58 -4.68
C TYR A 104 7.74 -11.71 -5.08
N CYS A 105 8.31 -12.85 -5.49
CA CYS A 105 7.60 -14.12 -5.64
C CYS A 105 7.21 -14.70 -4.27
N ILE A 106 6.43 -15.79 -4.26
CA ILE A 106 5.95 -16.41 -3.01
C ILE A 106 7.10 -16.93 -2.16
N ASN A 107 8.04 -17.66 -2.74
CA ASN A 107 9.20 -18.22 -2.05
C ASN A 107 10.07 -17.12 -1.40
N CYS A 108 10.37 -16.06 -2.15
CA CYS A 108 11.16 -14.94 -1.64
C CYS A 108 10.42 -14.19 -0.53
N ARG A 109 9.09 -14.06 -0.63
CA ARG A 109 8.28 -13.41 0.40
C ARG A 109 8.26 -14.21 1.70
N GLU A 110 8.03 -15.51 1.63
CA GLU A 110 8.05 -16.39 2.80
C GLU A 110 9.42 -16.38 3.50
N ASN A 111 10.50 -16.36 2.74
CA ASN A 111 11.85 -16.28 3.29
C ASN A 111 12.13 -14.94 4.01
N LEU A 112 11.57 -13.83 3.51
CA LEU A 112 11.68 -12.53 4.17
C LEU A 112 10.87 -12.47 5.46
N GLU A 113 9.68 -13.07 5.49
CA GLU A 113 8.81 -13.11 6.68
C GLU A 113 9.46 -13.92 7.81
N LYS A 114 9.98 -15.12 7.50
CA LYS A 114 10.74 -15.93 8.48
C LYS A 114 11.94 -15.21 9.09
N ARG A 115 12.58 -14.32 8.33
CA ARG A 115 13.73 -13.53 8.82
C ARG A 115 13.33 -12.36 9.71
N LYS A 116 12.10 -11.85 9.59
CA LYS A 116 11.58 -10.75 10.43
C LYS A 116 11.10 -11.21 11.81
N GLU A 117 10.82 -12.49 11.95
CA GLU A 117 10.39 -13.13 13.21
C GLU A 117 11.57 -13.54 14.11
N LEU A 118 12.81 -13.32 13.65
CA LEU A 118 14.07 -13.58 14.36
C LEU A 118 14.70 -12.27 14.83
#